data_AF-A0A8J4SJ55-F1
#
_entry.id   AF-A0A8J4SJ55-F1
#
_cell.length_a   1.000
_cell.length_b   1.000
_cell.length_c   1.000
_cell.angle_alpha   90.00
_cell.angle_beta   90.00
_cell.angle_gamma   90.00
#
_symmetry.space_group_name_H-M   'P 1'
#
loop_
_entity.id
_entity.type
_entity.pdbx_description
1 polymer ?
#
loop_
_entity_poly.entity_id
_entity_poly.type
_entity_poly.pdbx_seq_one_letter_code
_entity_poly.pdbx_strand_id
1 'polypeptide(L)'
;MSTDASLEELQTRLVTFTEQLQNIHELLQSDPNNEEFLGIAKDLMEVIHLTKEMINLKVNSASAVETSEPLQETDKAALPIGSVCEAQTQGVWYPAVIESVTSDGSYNVKFLGFGTSADLQKDYLRTIEVDPAEAAQLPAKGDVSVGFKCQAKYYVDAKLYLCAVTEVTALGFRVLFDGYGNSEEVPFEYLKPAAAQPESVVDTTTSTNTVDGNATHTAVAKVNTVAPAVVSKPIPIPENLQILPTDSEAEKERKRKRTRAIKSLNRHKNIDNERNIKQHDWKSFQHKAKKKGLKKGVSGVLSKRGSSMFASPDTVQGRVGVVGSGQGMTDFQDTRNKKTKHA
;
A
#
# COMPACT_ATOMS: atom_id res chain seq x y z
N MET A 1 30.90 -12.39 42.23
CA MET A 1 31.30 -11.00 42.51
C MET A 1 30.55 -10.11 41.54
N SER A 2 29.52 -9.39 42.00
CA SER A 2 28.73 -8.52 41.12
C SER A 2 29.33 -7.11 41.19
N THR A 3 30.22 -6.79 40.26
CA THR A 3 30.75 -5.44 40.08
C THR A 3 29.73 -4.60 39.32
N ASP A 4 28.74 -4.06 40.04
CA ASP A 4 27.86 -3.02 39.49
C ASP A 4 28.68 -1.73 39.36
N ALA A 5 29.25 -1.51 38.17
CA ALA A 5 30.10 -0.36 37.89
C ALA A 5 29.29 0.94 37.97
N SER A 6 29.89 2.00 38.53
CA SER A 6 29.22 3.31 38.61
C SER A 6 28.99 3.88 37.21
N LEU A 7 27.95 4.69 37.05
CA LEU A 7 27.69 5.43 35.80
C LEU A 7 28.90 6.28 35.40
N GLU A 8 29.49 6.97 36.39
CA GLU A 8 30.71 7.79 36.24
C GLU A 8 31.93 6.94 35.83
N GLU A 9 32.02 5.70 36.34
CA GLU A 9 33.10 4.78 36.02
C GLU A 9 32.97 4.26 34.58
N LEU A 10 31.75 3.92 34.14
CA LEU A 10 31.48 3.56 32.75
C LEU A 10 31.74 4.72 31.79
N GLN A 11 31.36 5.95 32.16
CA GLN A 11 31.66 7.17 31.39
C GLN A 11 33.16 7.42 31.29
N THR A 12 33.90 7.27 32.41
CA THR A 12 35.37 7.42 32.42
C THR A 12 36.05 6.36 31.53
N ARG A 13 35.62 5.10 31.63
CA ARG A 13 36.11 4.00 30.76
C ARG A 13 35.81 4.27 29.29
N LEU A 14 34.61 4.78 28.96
CA LEU A 14 34.26 5.14 27.59
C LEU A 14 35.24 6.17 27.01
N VAL A 15 35.58 7.22 27.78
CA VAL A 15 36.56 8.22 27.36
C VAL A 15 37.92 7.58 27.10
N THR A 16 38.45 6.78 28.02
CA THR A 16 39.76 6.13 27.84
C THR A 16 39.78 5.15 26.66
N PHE A 17 38.69 4.43 26.39
CA PHE A 17 38.59 3.58 25.20
C PHE A 17 38.55 4.40 23.91
N THR A 18 37.86 5.56 23.88
CA THR A 18 37.87 6.44 22.70
C THR A 18 39.24 7.09 22.44
N GLU A 19 40.00 7.42 23.49
CA GLU A 19 41.38 7.92 23.38
C GLU A 19 42.33 6.84 22.85
N GLN A 20 42.23 5.61 23.36
CA GLN A 20 42.97 4.45 22.85
C GLN A 20 42.66 4.18 21.37
N LEU A 21 41.40 4.27 20.96
CA LEU A 21 41.01 4.09 19.55
C LEU A 21 41.59 5.18 18.65
N GLN A 22 41.61 6.43 19.10
CA GLN A 22 42.23 7.54 18.36
C GLN A 22 43.74 7.32 18.19
N ASN A 23 44.44 6.82 19.22
CA ASN A 23 45.86 6.49 19.16
C ASN A 23 46.14 5.36 18.16
N ILE A 24 45.35 4.29 18.17
CA ILE A 24 45.47 3.19 17.20
C ILE A 24 45.18 3.68 15.77
N HIS A 25 44.22 4.59 15.60
CA HIS A 25 43.92 5.19 14.29
C HIS A 25 45.09 6.09 13.78
N GLU A 26 45.81 6.77 14.67
CA GLU A 26 47.04 7.49 14.31
C GLU A 26 48.17 6.54 13.89
N LEU A 27 48.35 5.40 14.58
CA LEU A 27 49.31 4.36 14.20
C LEU A 27 48.95 3.69 12.86
N LEU A 28 47.66 3.48 12.59
CA LEU A 28 47.13 3.03 11.29
C LEU A 28 47.30 4.09 10.18
N GLN A 29 47.44 5.37 10.52
CA GLN A 29 47.75 6.41 9.53
C GLN A 29 49.21 6.32 9.04
N SER A 30 50.13 5.82 9.87
CA SER A 30 51.49 5.45 9.45
C SER A 30 51.56 4.09 8.75
N ASP A 31 50.90 3.05 9.29
CA ASP A 31 50.95 1.68 8.77
C ASP A 31 49.53 1.10 8.48
N PRO A 32 48.87 1.49 7.37
CA PRO A 32 47.46 1.14 7.11
C PRO A 32 47.17 -0.35 6.92
N ASN A 33 48.19 -1.17 6.66
CA ASN A 33 48.08 -2.63 6.45
C ASN A 33 48.43 -3.44 7.71
N ASN A 34 48.57 -2.83 8.89
CA ASN A 34 48.87 -3.56 10.11
C ASN A 34 47.64 -4.30 10.65
N GLU A 35 47.55 -5.60 10.36
CA GLU A 35 46.41 -6.46 10.74
C GLU A 35 46.16 -6.51 12.26
N GLU A 36 47.20 -6.40 13.09
CA GLU A 36 47.06 -6.35 14.55
C GLU A 36 46.33 -5.07 14.99
N PHE A 37 46.74 -3.90 14.48
CA PHE A 37 46.06 -2.64 14.79
C PHE A 37 44.64 -2.57 14.21
N LEU A 38 44.39 -3.15 13.04
CA LEU A 38 43.04 -3.27 12.48
C LEU A 38 42.14 -4.17 13.36
N GLY A 39 42.69 -5.26 13.91
CA GLY A 39 42.02 -6.13 14.88
C GLY A 39 41.68 -5.39 16.18
N ILE A 40 42.68 -4.79 16.82
CA ILE A 40 42.49 -4.08 18.11
C ILE A 40 41.53 -2.89 17.93
N ALA A 41 41.60 -2.14 16.83
CA ALA A 41 40.64 -1.06 16.55
C ALA A 41 39.20 -1.57 16.45
N LYS A 42 38.98 -2.74 15.84
CA LYS A 42 37.66 -3.37 15.72
C LYS A 42 37.14 -3.83 17.08
N ASP A 43 37.94 -4.56 17.84
CA ASP A 43 37.55 -5.08 19.16
C ASP A 43 37.28 -3.92 20.14
N LEU A 44 38.05 -2.84 20.06
CA LEU A 44 37.85 -1.64 20.86
C LEU A 44 36.58 -0.85 20.46
N MET A 45 36.18 -0.84 19.19
CA MET A 45 34.86 -0.32 18.78
C MET A 45 33.72 -1.12 19.42
N GLU A 46 33.83 -2.45 19.49
CA GLU A 46 32.83 -3.30 20.14
C GLU A 46 32.74 -3.04 21.66
N VAL A 47 33.89 -2.89 22.33
CA VAL A 47 33.95 -2.50 23.76
C VAL A 47 33.34 -1.11 24.00
N ILE A 48 33.60 -0.13 23.14
CA ILE A 48 32.98 1.21 23.22
C ILE A 48 31.46 1.12 23.02
N HIS A 49 30.99 0.31 22.08
CA HIS A 49 29.56 0.11 21.81
C HIS A 49 28.85 -0.51 23.02
N LEU A 50 29.37 -1.62 23.57
CA LEU A 50 28.82 -2.28 24.75
C LEU A 50 28.84 -1.35 25.99
N THR A 51 29.90 -0.54 26.14
CA THR A 51 29.97 0.45 27.23
C THR A 51 28.91 1.54 27.08
N LYS A 52 28.64 2.02 25.85
CA LYS A 52 27.54 2.96 25.57
C LYS A 52 26.16 2.36 25.86
N GLU A 53 25.95 1.08 25.56
CA GLU A 53 24.70 0.40 25.89
C GLU A 53 24.51 0.25 27.41
N MET A 54 25.55 -0.14 28.16
CA MET A 54 25.48 -0.20 29.62
C MET A 54 25.16 1.17 30.25
N ILE A 55 25.75 2.25 29.74
CA ILE A 55 25.43 3.62 30.15
C ILE A 55 23.96 3.96 29.85
N ASN A 56 23.48 3.69 28.63
CA ASN A 56 22.08 3.95 28.24
C ASN A 56 21.10 3.18 29.13
N LEU A 57 21.35 1.89 29.38
CA LEU A 57 20.56 1.06 30.29
C LEU A 57 20.56 1.61 31.73
N LYS A 58 21.71 2.07 32.24
CA LYS A 58 21.82 2.63 33.61
C LYS A 58 21.10 3.98 33.74
N VAL A 59 21.19 4.84 32.71
CA VAL A 59 20.46 6.12 32.64
C VAL A 59 18.95 5.89 32.55
N ASN A 60 18.48 5.03 31.65
CA ASN A 60 17.05 4.72 31.53
C ASN A 60 16.49 4.01 32.77
N SER A 61 17.31 3.24 33.49
CA SER A 61 16.95 2.66 34.79
C SER A 61 16.79 3.72 35.89
N ALA A 62 17.47 4.85 35.78
CA ALA A 62 17.38 5.97 36.72
C ALA A 62 16.24 6.95 36.37
N SER A 63 15.91 7.13 35.09
CA SER A 63 14.92 8.10 34.59
C SER A 63 13.46 7.63 34.64
N ALA A 64 13.10 6.69 35.54
CA ALA A 64 11.75 6.15 35.65
C ALA A 64 10.77 7.01 36.48
N VAL A 65 11.16 8.24 36.88
CA VAL A 65 10.38 9.14 37.75
C VAL A 65 10.50 10.61 37.29
N GLU A 66 9.36 11.30 37.24
CA GLU A 66 9.14 12.77 37.16
C GLU A 66 9.52 13.56 35.88
N THR A 67 8.60 13.53 34.91
CA THR A 67 7.73 14.67 34.52
C THR A 67 8.30 16.10 34.31
N SER A 68 8.47 16.48 33.03
CA SER A 68 8.26 17.80 32.37
C SER A 68 8.60 19.14 33.05
N GLU A 69 9.43 19.96 32.40
CA GLU A 69 9.03 21.20 31.66
C GLU A 69 10.23 21.74 30.81
N PRO A 70 10.03 22.71 29.87
CA PRO A 70 10.91 22.83 28.70
C PRO A 70 12.01 23.91 28.79
N LEU A 71 13.10 23.67 28.04
CA LEU A 71 14.00 24.71 27.53
C LEU A 71 14.26 24.49 26.05
N GLN A 72 14.45 25.59 25.32
CA GLN A 72 14.74 25.58 23.88
C GLN A 72 16.26 25.57 23.65
N GLU A 73 16.77 24.61 22.87
CA GLU A 73 17.58 24.93 21.70
C GLU A 73 17.69 23.72 20.74
N THR A 74 18.29 23.95 19.58
CA THR A 74 18.12 23.09 18.40
C THR A 74 18.75 21.71 18.52
N ASP A 75 17.93 20.68 18.73
CA ASP A 75 18.27 19.33 18.28
C ASP A 75 17.11 18.70 17.49
N LYS A 76 17.43 17.88 16.49
CA LYS A 76 16.51 17.44 15.42
C LYS A 76 15.67 16.25 15.87
N ALA A 77 15.07 16.31 17.06
CA ALA A 77 14.24 15.33 17.79
C ALA A 77 13.89 14.06 16.99
N ALA A 78 14.58 12.95 17.26
CA ALA A 78 14.44 11.71 16.50
C ALA A 78 13.00 11.18 16.52
N LEU A 79 12.50 10.71 15.37
CA LEU A 79 11.15 10.15 15.30
C LEU A 79 11.14 8.75 15.95
N PRO A 80 10.23 8.45 16.89
CA PRO A 80 10.29 7.21 17.66
C PRO A 80 9.98 5.98 16.80
N ILE A 81 10.72 4.89 17.03
CA ILE A 81 10.51 3.60 16.37
C ILE A 81 9.10 3.08 16.67
N GLY A 82 8.44 2.51 15.66
CA GLY A 82 7.05 2.07 15.73
C GLY A 82 6.01 3.19 15.54
N SER A 83 6.42 4.47 15.45
CA SER A 83 5.50 5.56 15.13
C SER A 83 5.11 5.60 13.65
N VAL A 84 3.91 6.12 13.40
CA VAL A 84 3.39 6.34 12.04
C VAL A 84 3.84 7.70 11.53
N CYS A 85 4.33 7.74 10.30
CA CYS A 85 4.81 8.93 9.62
C CYS A 85 4.28 8.98 8.18
N GLU A 86 4.44 10.13 7.54
CA GLU A 86 4.42 10.25 6.09
C GLU A 86 5.86 10.30 5.57
N ALA A 87 6.15 9.45 4.60
CA ALA A 87 7.46 9.28 3.99
C ALA A 87 7.41 9.64 2.49
N GLN A 88 8.30 10.52 2.04
CA GLN A 88 8.29 11.02 0.68
C GLN A 88 9.08 10.11 -0.27
N THR A 89 8.45 9.66 -1.36
CA THR A 89 9.16 9.05 -2.49
C THR A 89 8.68 9.65 -3.81
N GLN A 90 9.61 9.92 -4.72
CA GLN A 90 9.33 10.54 -6.04
C GLN A 90 8.50 11.86 -5.96
N GLY A 91 8.60 12.58 -4.84
CA GLY A 91 7.85 13.82 -4.55
C GLY A 91 6.49 13.62 -3.86
N VAL A 92 5.93 12.41 -3.87
CA VAL A 92 4.64 12.08 -3.23
C VAL A 92 4.88 11.58 -1.80
N TRP A 93 4.00 11.94 -0.87
CA TRP A 93 4.05 11.51 0.53
C TRP A 93 3.17 10.28 0.73
N TYR A 94 3.72 9.22 1.31
CA TYR A 94 3.07 7.93 1.53
C TYR A 94 3.00 7.62 3.04
N PRO A 95 1.92 7.01 3.56
CA PRO A 95 1.89 6.56 4.95
C PRO A 95 2.88 5.41 5.17
N ALA A 96 3.68 5.51 6.24
CA ALA A 96 4.67 4.51 6.64
C ALA A 96 4.76 4.36 8.16
N VAL A 97 5.30 3.25 8.64
CA VAL A 97 5.72 3.06 10.05
C VAL A 97 7.23 2.98 10.12
N ILE A 98 7.83 3.60 11.14
CA ILE A 98 9.28 3.53 11.38
C ILE A 98 9.62 2.14 11.93
N GLU A 99 10.36 1.33 11.18
CA GLU A 99 10.73 -0.04 11.52
C GLU A 99 12.05 -0.08 12.32
N SER A 100 13.01 0.81 12.01
CA SER A 100 14.22 1.05 12.82
C SER A 100 14.90 2.39 12.48
N VAL A 101 15.91 2.77 13.26
CA VAL A 101 16.82 3.89 12.96
C VAL A 101 18.24 3.34 12.90
N THR A 102 18.96 3.64 11.82
CA THR A 102 20.33 3.19 11.55
C THR A 102 21.34 4.18 12.17
N SER A 103 22.57 3.72 12.44
CA SER A 103 23.63 4.48 13.12
C SER A 103 24.15 5.70 12.35
N ASP A 104 23.78 5.85 11.07
CA ASP A 104 24.02 7.02 10.23
C ASP A 104 22.94 8.11 10.36
N GLY A 105 21.88 7.87 11.15
CA GLY A 105 20.72 8.75 11.26
C GLY A 105 19.67 8.58 10.14
N SER A 106 19.83 7.58 9.26
CA SER A 106 18.76 7.14 8.36
C SER A 106 17.70 6.33 9.13
N TYR A 107 16.47 6.37 8.64
CA TYR A 107 15.33 5.64 9.21
C TYR A 107 14.89 4.58 8.22
N ASN A 108 14.82 3.32 8.65
CA ASN A 108 14.15 2.28 7.87
C ASN A 108 12.65 2.41 8.10
N VAL A 109 11.89 2.76 7.07
CA VAL A 109 10.44 2.95 7.15
C VAL A 109 9.69 2.00 6.22
N LYS A 110 8.56 1.48 6.70
CA LYS A 110 7.73 0.48 6.03
C LYS A 110 6.42 1.08 5.53
N PHE A 111 6.23 1.12 4.22
CA PHE A 111 5.06 1.72 3.59
C PHE A 111 3.80 0.85 3.78
N LEU A 112 2.72 1.44 4.28
CA LEU A 112 1.42 0.75 4.39
C LEU A 112 0.88 0.43 2.99
N GLY A 113 0.20 -0.71 2.85
CA GLY A 113 -0.43 -1.14 1.59
C GLY A 113 0.52 -1.67 0.52
N PHE A 114 1.77 -1.17 0.47
CA PHE A 114 2.83 -1.67 -0.39
C PHE A 114 3.65 -2.78 0.30
N GLY A 115 3.82 -2.71 1.63
CA GLY A 115 4.54 -3.72 2.42
C GLY A 115 6.07 -3.71 2.25
N THR A 116 6.58 -2.87 1.35
CA THR A 116 8.01 -2.59 1.15
C THR A 116 8.55 -1.65 2.22
N SER A 117 9.80 -1.84 2.63
CA SER A 117 10.53 -0.88 3.47
C SER A 117 11.62 -0.16 2.65
N ALA A 118 12.02 1.03 3.08
CA ALA A 118 13.11 1.81 2.49
C ALA A 118 13.87 2.62 3.56
N ASP A 119 15.16 2.84 3.34
CA ASP A 119 16.00 3.69 4.18
C ASP A 119 15.89 5.15 3.71
N LEU A 120 15.42 6.04 4.59
CA LEU A 120 15.21 7.45 4.29
C LEU A 120 15.87 8.36 5.32
N GLN A 121 16.51 9.42 4.84
CA GLN A 121 16.95 10.53 5.67
C GLN A 121 15.76 11.32 6.22
N LYS A 122 15.91 11.90 7.42
CA LYS A 122 14.80 12.55 8.14
C LYS A 122 14.06 13.64 7.34
N ASP A 123 14.73 14.30 6.40
CA ASP A 123 14.11 15.38 5.59
C ASP A 123 13.04 14.87 4.61
N TYR A 124 12.99 13.55 4.35
CA TYR A 124 11.92 12.88 3.62
C TYR A 124 10.83 12.30 4.52
N LEU A 125 10.81 12.63 5.82
CA LEU A 125 9.88 12.11 6.81
C LEU A 125 9.18 13.23 7.58
N ARG A 126 7.87 13.07 7.82
CA ARG A 126 7.11 13.96 8.71
C ARG A 126 6.10 13.19 9.56
N THR A 127 5.81 13.69 10.75
CA THR A 127 4.73 13.18 11.59
C THR A 127 3.39 13.43 10.90
N ILE A 128 2.40 12.54 11.10
CA ILE A 128 1.03 12.81 10.67
C ILE A 128 0.40 13.80 11.65
N GLU A 129 0.04 14.99 11.17
CA GLU A 129 -0.75 15.95 11.95
C GLU A 129 -2.21 15.47 12.05
N VAL A 130 -2.73 15.38 13.27
CA VAL A 130 -4.09 14.91 13.56
C VAL A 130 -4.76 15.90 14.52
N ASP A 131 -5.88 16.49 14.10
CA ASP A 131 -6.75 17.28 14.98
C ASP A 131 -7.32 16.37 16.11
N PRO A 132 -7.04 16.68 17.40
CA PRO A 132 -7.56 15.90 18.52
C PRO A 132 -9.10 15.85 18.61
N ALA A 133 -9.80 16.90 18.14
CA ALA A 133 -11.26 16.94 18.16
C ALA A 133 -11.86 15.96 17.15
N GLU A 134 -11.29 15.88 15.94
CA GLU A 134 -11.72 14.90 14.94
C GLU A 134 -11.34 13.46 15.33
N ALA A 135 -10.19 13.28 15.98
CA ALA A 135 -9.75 11.98 16.49
C ALA A 135 -10.64 11.47 17.63
N ALA A 136 -11.05 12.34 18.55
CA ALA A 136 -11.95 12.00 19.65
C ALA A 136 -13.38 11.61 19.19
N GLN A 137 -13.75 11.91 17.94
CA GLN A 137 -15.03 11.53 17.36
C GLN A 137 -14.99 10.17 16.61
N LEU A 138 -13.82 9.53 16.51
CA LEU A 138 -13.69 8.12 16.12
C LEU A 138 -13.79 7.19 17.35
N PRO A 139 -14.29 5.96 17.18
CA PRO A 139 -14.11 4.92 18.18
C PRO A 139 -12.62 4.53 18.27
N ALA A 140 -12.21 3.93 19.39
CA ALA A 140 -10.81 3.58 19.60
C ALA A 140 -10.29 2.58 18.55
N LYS A 141 -8.96 2.56 18.30
CA LYS A 141 -8.33 1.72 17.27
C LYS A 141 -8.72 0.22 17.36
N GLY A 142 -9.04 -0.29 18.55
CA GLY A 142 -9.50 -1.68 18.76
C GLY A 142 -10.98 -1.94 18.43
N ASP A 143 -11.82 -0.91 18.43
CA ASP A 143 -13.27 -1.02 18.18
C ASP A 143 -13.63 -0.84 16.70
N VAL A 144 -12.73 -0.23 15.91
CA VAL A 144 -12.86 -0.10 14.46
C VAL A 144 -12.83 -1.49 13.82
N SER A 145 -13.97 -1.90 13.27
CA SER A 145 -14.20 -3.25 12.74
C SER A 145 -14.61 -3.26 11.27
N VAL A 146 -14.53 -4.43 10.63
CA VAL A 146 -14.88 -4.59 9.21
C VAL A 146 -16.36 -4.24 8.98
N GLY A 147 -16.61 -3.35 8.02
CA GLY A 147 -17.90 -2.74 7.74
C GLY A 147 -18.10 -1.35 8.34
N PHE A 148 -17.21 -0.89 9.22
CA PHE A 148 -17.24 0.48 9.75
C PHE A 148 -17.13 1.51 8.62
N LYS A 149 -18.05 2.49 8.61
CA LYS A 149 -18.08 3.58 7.63
C LYS A 149 -17.42 4.81 8.22
N CYS A 150 -16.48 5.36 7.47
CA CYS A 150 -15.65 6.49 7.87
C CYS A 150 -15.33 7.35 6.64
N GLN A 151 -14.55 8.40 6.86
CA GLN A 151 -13.74 9.00 5.79
C GLN A 151 -12.28 8.59 6.01
N ALA A 152 -11.49 8.54 4.94
CA ALA A 152 -10.05 8.35 5.02
C ALA A 152 -9.32 9.32 4.08
N LYS A 153 -8.15 9.79 4.52
CA LYS A 153 -7.23 10.59 3.71
C LYS A 153 -6.59 9.73 2.62
N TYR A 154 -6.65 10.17 1.36
CA TYR A 154 -5.94 9.54 0.24
C TYR A 154 -4.56 10.18 0.08
N TYR A 155 -3.51 9.38 -0.07
CA TYR A 155 -2.12 9.87 0.00
C TYR A 155 -1.73 10.77 -1.19
N VAL A 156 -2.25 10.49 -2.39
CA VAL A 156 -1.84 11.17 -3.64
C VAL A 156 -2.22 12.66 -3.65
N ASP A 157 -3.39 13.00 -3.12
CA ASP A 157 -3.94 14.36 -3.17
C ASP A 157 -4.33 14.93 -1.78
N ALA A 158 -4.00 14.20 -0.72
CA ALA A 158 -4.27 14.51 0.69
C ALA A 158 -5.75 14.76 1.05
N LYS A 159 -6.72 14.40 0.19
CA LYS A 159 -8.15 14.65 0.45
C LYS A 159 -8.82 13.52 1.22
N LEU A 160 -9.85 13.88 1.99
CA LEU A 160 -10.74 12.94 2.65
C LEU A 160 -11.79 12.41 1.66
N TYR A 161 -11.95 11.09 1.61
CA TYR A 161 -12.98 10.40 0.83
C TYR A 161 -13.78 9.45 1.72
N LEU A 162 -15.08 9.31 1.46
CA LEU A 162 -15.92 8.30 2.12
C LEU A 162 -15.42 6.88 1.79
N CYS A 163 -15.41 6.02 2.81
CA CYS A 163 -14.95 4.65 2.68
C CYS A 163 -15.56 3.72 3.72
N ALA A 164 -15.45 2.41 3.48
CA ALA A 164 -15.73 1.37 4.46
C ALA A 164 -14.48 0.56 4.78
N VAL A 165 -14.26 0.23 6.06
CA VAL A 165 -13.20 -0.70 6.49
C VAL A 165 -13.52 -2.10 5.97
N THR A 166 -12.56 -2.73 5.30
CA THR A 166 -12.66 -4.09 4.72
C THR A 166 -11.78 -5.11 5.42
N GLU A 167 -10.69 -4.67 6.04
CA GLU A 167 -9.73 -5.50 6.78
C GLU A 167 -9.10 -4.65 7.90
N VAL A 168 -8.88 -5.26 9.07
CA VAL A 168 -8.03 -4.67 10.12
C VAL A 168 -6.66 -5.33 9.99
N THR A 169 -5.60 -4.52 9.90
CA THR A 169 -4.23 -4.99 9.66
C THR A 169 -3.35 -4.71 10.88
N ALA A 170 -2.11 -5.21 10.88
CA ALA A 170 -1.19 -4.96 11.99
C ALA A 170 -0.76 -3.48 12.12
N LEU A 171 -0.73 -2.74 11.00
CA LEU A 171 -0.29 -1.33 10.97
C LEU A 171 -1.49 -0.37 11.05
N GLY A 172 -2.50 -0.60 10.21
CA GLY A 172 -3.71 0.22 10.10
C GLY A 172 -4.93 -0.55 9.59
N PHE A 173 -5.65 0.02 8.63
CA PHE A 173 -6.93 -0.51 8.14
C PHE A 173 -6.98 -0.54 6.62
N ARG A 174 -7.41 -1.66 6.01
CA ARG A 174 -7.72 -1.67 4.58
C ARG A 174 -9.09 -1.07 4.36
N VAL A 175 -9.16 0.14 3.83
CA VAL A 175 -10.40 0.81 3.45
C VAL A 175 -10.72 0.56 1.97
N LEU A 176 -12.00 0.60 1.62
CA LEU A 176 -12.52 0.65 0.26
C LEU A 176 -13.17 2.00 0.03
N PHE A 177 -12.63 2.79 -0.90
CA PHE A 177 -13.12 4.14 -1.21
C PHE A 177 -14.39 4.11 -2.07
N ASP A 178 -15.41 4.84 -1.63
CA ASP A 178 -16.69 4.97 -2.34
C ASP A 178 -16.51 5.70 -3.69
N GLY A 179 -17.42 5.40 -4.63
CA GLY A 179 -17.43 5.97 -5.98
C GLY A 179 -16.34 5.42 -6.93
N TYR A 180 -15.11 5.24 -6.44
CA TYR A 180 -13.98 4.76 -7.25
C TYR A 180 -13.74 3.24 -7.13
N GLY A 181 -14.01 2.64 -5.96
CA GLY A 181 -13.84 1.20 -5.74
C GLY A 181 -12.37 0.75 -5.59
N ASN A 182 -11.44 1.69 -5.42
CA ASN A 182 -10.06 1.41 -5.04
C ASN A 182 -10.03 1.02 -3.55
N SER A 183 -9.23 0.03 -3.19
CA SER A 183 -8.92 -0.28 -1.78
C SER A 183 -7.45 -0.01 -1.46
N GLU A 184 -7.21 0.44 -0.24
CA GLU A 184 -5.90 0.89 0.25
C GLU A 184 -5.78 0.62 1.75
N GLU A 185 -4.56 0.43 2.23
CA GLU A 185 -4.26 0.27 3.66
C GLU A 185 -3.77 1.61 4.21
N VAL A 186 -4.59 2.22 5.06
CA VAL A 186 -4.35 3.54 5.65
C VAL A 186 -4.09 3.43 7.16
N PRO A 187 -3.30 4.34 7.75
CA PRO A 187 -3.10 4.39 9.19
C PRO A 187 -4.38 4.85 9.92
N PHE A 188 -4.45 4.68 11.25
CA PHE A 188 -5.63 5.12 12.03
C PHE A 188 -5.78 6.65 11.96
N GLU A 189 -4.65 7.33 11.93
CA GLU A 189 -4.43 8.77 11.87
C GLU A 189 -4.96 9.41 10.57
N TYR A 190 -5.16 8.59 9.52
CA TYR A 190 -5.80 9.00 8.26
C TYR A 190 -7.33 8.88 8.29
N LEU A 191 -7.90 8.15 9.25
CA LEU A 191 -9.34 8.02 9.38
C LEU A 191 -9.94 9.29 9.98
N LYS A 192 -11.20 9.57 9.61
CA LYS A 192 -12.05 10.62 10.17
C LYS A 192 -13.47 10.08 10.31
N PRO A 193 -14.28 10.61 11.24
CA PRO A 193 -15.68 10.19 11.38
C PRO A 193 -16.44 10.37 10.05
N ALA A 194 -17.42 9.51 9.78
CA ALA A 194 -18.33 9.70 8.66
C ALA A 194 -19.28 10.88 8.95
N ALA A 195 -18.81 12.10 8.68
CA ALA A 195 -19.54 13.33 8.97
C ALA A 195 -20.94 13.33 8.33
N ALA A 196 -21.96 13.56 9.15
CA ALA A 196 -23.24 14.05 8.66
C ALA A 196 -22.98 15.36 7.90
N GLN A 197 -23.47 15.44 6.66
CA GLN A 197 -23.09 16.52 5.74
C GLN A 197 -23.54 17.88 6.28
N PRO A 198 -22.67 18.90 6.37
CA PRO A 198 -23.13 20.27 6.16
C PRO A 198 -23.64 20.36 4.72
N GLU A 199 -24.87 20.83 4.52
CA GLU A 199 -25.57 20.68 3.24
C GLU A 199 -24.88 21.47 2.10
N SER A 200 -24.66 20.80 0.97
CA SER A 200 -24.39 21.49 -0.30
C SER A 200 -25.73 21.84 -0.95
N VAL A 201 -26.15 23.09 -0.76
CA VAL A 201 -27.51 23.59 -1.04
C VAL A 201 -27.88 23.50 -2.53
N VAL A 202 -28.84 22.64 -2.87
CA VAL A 202 -29.67 22.72 -4.09
C VAL A 202 -31.10 22.22 -3.79
N ASP A 203 -32.11 23.02 -4.12
CA ASP A 203 -33.54 22.83 -3.78
C ASP A 203 -34.42 23.32 -4.96
N THR A 204 -35.67 22.88 -5.18
CA THR A 204 -36.54 21.89 -4.49
C THR A 204 -36.63 20.59 -5.34
N THR A 205 -37.65 19.70 -5.40
CA THR A 205 -39.07 19.65 -5.00
C THR A 205 -39.48 18.28 -4.44
N THR A 206 -40.30 18.27 -3.38
CA THR A 206 -41.06 17.10 -2.91
C THR A 206 -41.98 16.51 -4.00
N SER A 207 -42.11 15.19 -4.05
CA SER A 207 -43.30 14.52 -4.60
C SER A 207 -43.58 13.23 -3.85
N THR A 208 -44.66 13.24 -3.06
CA THR A 208 -45.18 12.11 -2.29
C THR A 208 -45.72 11.01 -3.19
N ASN A 209 -45.58 9.75 -2.78
CA ASN A 209 -46.68 8.78 -2.83
C ASN A 209 -46.45 7.62 -1.84
N THR A 210 -47.52 7.24 -1.15
CA THR A 210 -47.60 6.07 -0.26
C THR A 210 -48.02 4.82 -1.04
N VAL A 211 -47.71 3.64 -0.48
CA VAL A 211 -48.66 2.50 -0.32
C VAL A 211 -47.98 1.42 0.55
N ASP A 212 -48.77 0.78 1.40
CA ASP A 212 -48.38 -0.20 2.43
C ASP A 212 -48.10 -1.61 1.89
N GLY A 213 -47.58 -2.55 2.71
CA GLY A 213 -47.41 -3.92 2.18
C GLY A 213 -46.90 -5.14 3.00
N ASN A 214 -46.76 -5.10 4.33
CA ASN A 214 -46.86 -6.29 5.22
C ASN A 214 -45.91 -7.54 5.09
N ALA A 215 -45.17 -7.85 6.17
CA ALA A 215 -44.68 -9.18 6.64
C ALA A 215 -43.76 -10.05 5.72
N THR A 216 -43.04 -11.10 6.18
CA THR A 216 -42.94 -11.79 7.50
C THR A 216 -41.51 -12.30 7.76
N HIS A 217 -41.15 -12.62 9.01
CA HIS A 217 -39.92 -13.36 9.33
C HIS A 217 -39.99 -14.85 8.92
N THR A 218 -38.88 -15.41 8.42
CA THR A 218 -38.52 -16.84 8.51
C THR A 218 -36.99 -16.96 8.37
N ALA A 219 -36.36 -17.95 9.00
CA ALA A 219 -34.90 -17.98 9.20
C ALA A 219 -34.22 -19.27 8.68
N VAL A 220 -32.89 -19.18 8.54
CA VAL A 220 -31.90 -20.28 8.40
C VAL A 220 -31.93 -21.11 7.10
N ALA A 221 -31.00 -20.79 6.19
CA ALA A 221 -30.25 -21.80 5.42
C ALA A 221 -28.83 -21.28 5.12
N LYS A 222 -27.80 -22.12 5.25
CA LYS A 222 -26.39 -21.71 5.21
C LYS A 222 -25.66 -22.35 4.03
N VAL A 223 -25.30 -21.57 3.01
CA VAL A 223 -24.54 -22.03 1.83
C VAL A 223 -23.41 -21.06 1.52
N ASN A 224 -22.18 -21.56 1.47
CA ASN A 224 -21.00 -20.75 1.15
C ASN A 224 -20.98 -20.42 -0.36
N THR A 225 -21.38 -19.20 -0.71
CA THR A 225 -21.05 -18.59 -2.00
C THR A 225 -19.66 -17.95 -1.93
N VAL A 226 -18.90 -18.05 -3.02
CA VAL A 226 -17.72 -17.20 -3.21
C VAL A 226 -18.23 -15.81 -3.58
N ALA A 227 -17.60 -14.75 -3.06
CA ALA A 227 -18.07 -13.39 -3.25
C ALA A 227 -18.26 -13.05 -4.74
N PRO A 228 -19.35 -12.37 -5.14
CA PRO A 228 -19.55 -11.96 -6.52
C PRO A 228 -18.47 -10.94 -6.93
N ALA A 229 -17.93 -11.09 -8.14
CA ALA A 229 -16.93 -10.15 -8.66
C ALA A 229 -17.52 -8.72 -8.73
N VAL A 230 -16.75 -7.73 -8.29
CA VAL A 230 -17.21 -6.33 -8.15
C VAL A 230 -17.44 -5.72 -9.53
N VAL A 231 -18.71 -5.63 -9.94
CA VAL A 231 -19.13 -5.00 -11.20
C VAL A 231 -19.11 -3.49 -11.03
N SER A 232 -18.15 -2.80 -11.63
CA SER A 232 -18.11 -1.33 -11.62
C SER A 232 -19.30 -0.76 -12.40
N LYS A 233 -20.12 0.08 -11.75
CA LYS A 233 -21.31 0.69 -12.37
C LYS A 233 -20.88 1.70 -13.46
N PRO A 234 -21.61 1.80 -14.59
CA PRO A 234 -21.29 2.75 -15.65
C PRO A 234 -21.51 4.20 -15.16
N ILE A 235 -20.68 5.13 -15.64
CA ILE A 235 -20.78 6.55 -15.29
C ILE A 235 -22.07 7.12 -15.92
N PRO A 236 -23.00 7.71 -15.14
CA PRO A 236 -24.17 8.36 -15.70
C PRO A 236 -23.76 9.55 -16.57
N ILE A 237 -24.44 9.75 -17.70
CA ILE A 237 -24.17 10.89 -18.58
C ILE A 237 -24.86 12.12 -17.95
N PRO A 238 -24.13 13.18 -17.56
CA PRO A 238 -24.73 14.31 -16.87
C PRO A 238 -25.65 15.12 -17.78
N GLU A 239 -26.74 15.64 -17.22
CA GLU A 239 -27.80 16.39 -17.91
C GLU A 239 -27.27 17.62 -18.67
N ASN A 240 -26.24 18.28 -18.13
CA ASN A 240 -25.57 19.44 -18.75
C ASN A 240 -24.86 19.12 -20.10
N LEU A 241 -24.83 17.86 -20.54
CA LEU A 241 -24.35 17.43 -21.86
C LEU A 241 -25.48 17.12 -22.86
N GLN A 242 -26.76 17.28 -22.46
CA GLN A 242 -27.88 17.19 -23.38
C GLN A 242 -27.85 18.35 -24.40
N ILE A 243 -28.22 18.03 -25.64
CA ILE A 243 -28.24 18.98 -26.76
C ILE A 243 -29.60 19.67 -26.75
N LEU A 244 -29.63 20.97 -26.44
CA LEU A 244 -30.84 21.77 -26.51
C LEU A 244 -31.04 22.29 -27.95
N PRO A 245 -32.29 22.49 -28.41
CA PRO A 245 -32.55 23.09 -29.72
C PRO A 245 -31.88 24.46 -29.91
N THR A 246 -31.72 25.22 -28.82
CA THR A 246 -31.14 26.57 -28.74
C THR A 246 -29.61 26.65 -28.76
N ASP A 247 -28.86 25.56 -28.53
CA ASP A 247 -27.38 25.62 -28.51
C ASP A 247 -26.78 26.01 -29.88
N SER A 248 -25.63 26.70 -29.91
CA SER A 248 -24.88 26.93 -31.17
C SER A 248 -24.29 25.63 -31.75
N GLU A 249 -24.13 25.52 -33.07
CA GLU A 249 -23.69 24.28 -33.73
C GLU A 249 -22.34 23.75 -33.23
N ALA A 250 -21.38 24.64 -32.99
CA ALA A 250 -20.08 24.29 -32.39
C ALA A 250 -20.23 23.72 -30.95
N GLU A 251 -21.22 24.20 -30.19
CA GLU A 251 -21.49 23.69 -28.85
C GLU A 251 -22.26 22.37 -28.87
N LYS A 252 -23.20 22.21 -29.82
CA LYS A 252 -23.87 20.94 -30.11
C LYS A 252 -22.85 19.87 -30.46
N GLU A 253 -21.83 20.18 -31.26
CA GLU A 253 -20.73 19.25 -31.52
C GLU A 253 -19.84 19.00 -30.28
N ARG A 254 -19.46 20.04 -29.53
CA ARG A 254 -18.69 19.88 -28.28
C ARG A 254 -19.39 18.93 -27.28
N LYS A 255 -20.69 19.12 -27.06
CA LYS A 255 -21.55 18.22 -26.26
C LYS A 255 -21.58 16.81 -26.85
N ARG A 256 -21.87 16.67 -28.16
CA ARG A 256 -21.89 15.37 -28.88
C ARG A 256 -20.57 14.61 -28.76
N LYS A 257 -19.42 15.29 -28.87
CA LYS A 257 -18.07 14.71 -28.77
C LYS A 257 -17.77 14.22 -27.35
N ARG A 258 -18.09 15.03 -26.31
CA ARG A 258 -17.92 14.64 -24.90
C ARG A 258 -18.84 13.47 -24.52
N THR A 259 -20.09 13.47 -24.98
CA THR A 259 -21.04 12.36 -24.76
C THR A 259 -20.59 11.07 -25.48
N ARG A 260 -20.01 11.14 -26.68
CA ARG A 260 -19.38 9.99 -27.36
C ARG A 260 -18.19 9.43 -26.56
N ALA A 261 -17.35 10.30 -25.99
CA ALA A 261 -16.22 9.87 -25.16
C ALA A 261 -16.69 9.13 -23.88
N ILE A 262 -17.68 9.66 -23.17
CA ILE A 262 -18.25 8.99 -21.97
C ILE A 262 -18.88 7.64 -22.32
N LYS A 263 -19.64 7.55 -23.42
CA LYS A 263 -20.20 6.27 -23.91
C LYS A 263 -19.11 5.26 -24.29
N SER A 264 -17.99 5.72 -24.88
CA SER A 264 -16.83 4.86 -25.18
C SER A 264 -16.14 4.37 -23.91
N LEU A 265 -15.94 5.23 -22.91
CA LEU A 265 -15.34 4.86 -21.63
C LEU A 265 -16.18 3.83 -20.87
N ASN A 266 -17.51 4.02 -20.82
CA ASN A 266 -18.43 3.04 -20.23
C ASN A 266 -18.41 1.69 -20.98
N ARG A 267 -18.26 1.69 -22.31
CA ARG A 267 -18.11 0.46 -23.09
C ARG A 267 -16.84 -0.31 -22.71
N HIS A 268 -15.70 0.39 -22.54
CA HIS A 268 -14.45 -0.24 -22.09
C HIS A 268 -14.58 -0.81 -20.68
N LYS A 269 -15.08 0.00 -19.71
CA LYS A 269 -15.33 -0.48 -18.33
C LYS A 269 -16.20 -1.73 -18.27
N ASN A 270 -17.23 -1.84 -19.11
CA ASN A 270 -18.07 -3.05 -19.16
C ASN A 270 -17.31 -4.28 -19.68
N ILE A 271 -16.46 -4.12 -20.69
CA ILE A 271 -15.60 -5.20 -21.22
C ILE A 271 -14.57 -5.64 -20.16
N ASP A 272 -14.02 -4.70 -19.38
CA ASP A 272 -13.06 -5.02 -18.32
C ASP A 272 -13.71 -5.65 -17.09
N ASN A 273 -14.94 -5.25 -16.72
CA ASN A 273 -15.79 -5.99 -15.78
C ASN A 273 -15.99 -7.44 -16.26
N GLU A 274 -16.38 -7.64 -17.52
CA GLU A 274 -16.62 -8.97 -18.10
C GLU A 274 -15.36 -9.85 -18.11
N ARG A 275 -14.19 -9.27 -18.41
CA ARG A 275 -12.87 -9.93 -18.29
C ARG A 275 -12.58 -10.33 -16.84
N ASN A 276 -12.82 -9.44 -15.88
CA ASN A 276 -12.53 -9.70 -14.47
C ASN A 276 -13.46 -10.79 -13.88
N ILE A 277 -14.76 -10.76 -14.22
CA ILE A 277 -15.70 -11.84 -13.89
C ILE A 277 -15.19 -13.19 -14.41
N LYS A 278 -14.83 -13.27 -15.70
CA LYS A 278 -14.33 -14.50 -16.33
C LYS A 278 -13.02 -15.00 -15.68
N GLN A 279 -12.12 -14.10 -15.27
CA GLN A 279 -10.92 -14.48 -14.51
C GLN A 279 -11.26 -15.00 -13.10
N HIS A 280 -12.18 -14.35 -12.40
CA HIS A 280 -12.61 -14.75 -11.07
C HIS A 280 -13.31 -16.12 -11.09
N ASP A 281 -14.20 -16.35 -12.06
CA ASP A 281 -14.88 -17.63 -12.25
C ASP A 281 -13.88 -18.75 -12.55
N TRP A 282 -12.89 -18.50 -13.41
CA TRP A 282 -11.84 -19.47 -13.74
C TRP A 282 -10.93 -19.79 -12.54
N LYS A 283 -10.55 -18.78 -11.73
CA LYS A 283 -9.87 -19.00 -10.45
C LYS A 283 -10.73 -19.84 -9.51
N SER A 284 -12.02 -19.52 -9.37
CA SER A 284 -12.96 -20.30 -8.54
C SER A 284 -13.08 -21.77 -8.99
N PHE A 285 -13.04 -22.01 -10.31
CA PHE A 285 -13.04 -23.35 -10.89
C PHE A 285 -11.77 -24.13 -10.54
N GLN A 286 -10.58 -23.51 -10.64
CA GLN A 286 -9.33 -24.13 -10.20
C GLN A 286 -9.37 -24.51 -8.70
N HIS A 287 -9.80 -23.59 -7.83
CA HIS A 287 -9.92 -23.87 -6.39
C HIS A 287 -10.96 -24.95 -6.09
N LYS A 288 -12.10 -24.99 -6.80
CA LYS A 288 -13.10 -26.05 -6.69
C LYS A 288 -12.57 -27.41 -7.15
N ALA A 289 -11.79 -27.46 -8.22
CA ALA A 289 -11.13 -28.68 -8.70
C ALA A 289 -10.10 -29.19 -7.68
N LYS A 290 -9.24 -28.31 -7.15
CA LYS A 290 -8.23 -28.64 -6.14
C LYS A 290 -8.87 -29.14 -4.82
N LYS A 291 -9.99 -28.53 -4.40
CA LYS A 291 -10.73 -28.92 -3.18
C LYS A 291 -11.50 -30.24 -3.30
N LYS A 292 -11.87 -30.69 -4.52
CA LYS A 292 -12.62 -31.95 -4.70
C LYS A 292 -11.75 -33.22 -4.60
N GLY A 293 -10.42 -33.08 -4.49
CA GLY A 293 -9.53 -34.22 -4.20
C GLY A 293 -9.62 -35.36 -5.22
N LEU A 294 -9.67 -35.03 -6.52
CA LEU A 294 -9.86 -36.02 -7.58
C LEU A 294 -8.70 -37.03 -7.59
N LYS A 295 -8.98 -38.27 -7.15
CA LYS A 295 -8.00 -39.35 -7.07
C LYS A 295 -7.38 -39.61 -8.46
N LYS A 296 -6.05 -39.72 -8.48
CA LYS A 296 -5.22 -39.98 -9.68
C LYS A 296 -5.64 -41.31 -10.35
N GLY A 297 -6.55 -41.25 -11.33
CA GLY A 297 -6.91 -42.41 -12.17
C GLY A 297 -8.36 -42.56 -12.61
N VAL A 298 -9.33 -41.76 -12.13
CA VAL A 298 -10.75 -41.92 -12.56
C VAL A 298 -11.07 -41.01 -13.76
N SER A 299 -11.69 -41.61 -14.79
CA SER A 299 -11.82 -41.03 -16.13
C SER A 299 -12.72 -39.80 -16.21
N GLY A 300 -12.20 -38.77 -16.86
CA GLY A 300 -12.94 -37.72 -17.57
C GLY A 300 -12.21 -37.43 -18.87
N VAL A 301 -12.94 -37.08 -19.94
CA VAL A 301 -12.47 -37.09 -21.35
C VAL A 301 -11.26 -36.17 -21.63
N LEU A 302 -10.89 -35.27 -20.71
CA LEU A 302 -9.81 -34.30 -20.86
C LEU A 302 -8.47 -34.68 -20.17
N SER A 303 -8.34 -35.89 -19.63
CA SER A 303 -7.21 -36.26 -18.74
C SER A 303 -6.18 -37.24 -19.34
N LYS A 304 -6.09 -37.40 -20.67
CA LYS A 304 -5.06 -38.26 -21.30
C LYS A 304 -4.49 -37.72 -22.63
N ARG A 305 -3.88 -36.54 -22.60
CA ARG A 305 -2.85 -36.15 -23.58
C ARG A 305 -1.70 -35.41 -22.89
N GLY A 306 -0.58 -36.11 -22.68
CA GLY A 306 0.54 -35.67 -21.83
C GLY A 306 1.52 -34.70 -22.49
N SER A 307 1.01 -33.71 -23.24
CA SER A 307 1.84 -32.68 -23.89
C SER A 307 1.05 -31.37 -23.95
N SER A 308 1.63 -30.27 -23.46
CA SER A 308 0.99 -28.95 -23.55
C SER A 308 0.78 -28.54 -25.02
N MET A 309 -0.32 -27.84 -25.32
CA MET A 309 -0.53 -27.23 -26.64
C MET A 309 0.44 -26.08 -26.94
N PHE A 310 1.26 -25.69 -25.96
CA PHE A 310 2.36 -24.73 -26.06
C PHE A 310 3.72 -25.37 -25.71
N ALA A 311 3.82 -26.70 -25.69
CA ALA A 311 5.13 -27.35 -25.57
C ALA A 311 5.91 -27.15 -26.87
N SER A 312 7.10 -26.54 -26.78
CA SER A 312 8.08 -26.57 -27.87
C SER A 312 8.46 -28.03 -28.14
N PRO A 313 8.51 -28.49 -29.41
CA PRO A 313 9.01 -29.81 -29.73
C PRO A 313 10.54 -29.84 -29.54
N ASP A 314 11.09 -31.01 -29.20
CA ASP A 314 12.52 -31.21 -28.92
C ASP A 314 13.43 -31.19 -30.18
N THR A 315 13.06 -30.40 -31.19
CA THR A 315 13.77 -30.28 -32.48
C THR A 315 14.10 -28.82 -32.79
N VAL A 316 15.34 -28.56 -33.18
CA VAL A 316 15.97 -27.22 -33.25
C VAL A 316 15.27 -26.25 -34.23
N GLN A 317 14.45 -26.76 -35.15
CA GLN A 317 13.72 -25.98 -36.16
C GLN A 317 12.23 -25.76 -35.82
N GLY A 318 11.73 -26.31 -34.71
CA GLY A 318 10.31 -26.27 -34.36
C GLY A 318 9.83 -24.89 -33.86
N ARG A 319 8.97 -24.22 -34.62
CA ARG A 319 8.26 -23.00 -34.18
C ARG A 319 6.89 -23.35 -33.61
N VAL A 320 6.57 -22.81 -32.44
CA VAL A 320 5.29 -23.06 -31.73
C VAL A 320 4.15 -22.30 -32.41
N GLY A 321 3.03 -22.98 -32.66
CA GLY A 321 1.82 -22.39 -33.25
C GLY A 321 0.55 -23.08 -32.74
N VAL A 322 -0.51 -22.29 -32.51
CA VAL A 322 -1.79 -22.79 -31.98
C VAL A 322 -2.59 -23.48 -33.10
N VAL A 323 -2.42 -24.80 -33.23
CA VAL A 323 -3.24 -25.63 -34.12
C VAL A 323 -4.57 -25.99 -33.47
N GLY A 324 -5.68 -25.47 -34.01
CA GLY A 324 -7.05 -25.91 -33.65
C GLY A 324 -8.12 -24.82 -33.49
N SER A 325 -7.75 -23.54 -33.47
CA SER A 325 -8.72 -22.43 -33.25
C SER A 325 -9.56 -22.04 -34.47
N GLY A 326 -9.24 -22.53 -35.67
CA GLY A 326 -9.93 -22.16 -36.93
C GLY A 326 -9.70 -20.72 -37.41
N GLN A 327 -9.01 -19.89 -36.61
CA GLN A 327 -8.75 -18.49 -36.87
C GLN A 327 -7.23 -18.26 -36.90
N GLY A 328 -6.71 -17.86 -38.06
CA GLY A 328 -5.27 -17.71 -38.30
C GLY A 328 -4.63 -16.59 -37.46
N MET A 329 -3.31 -16.69 -37.28
CA MET A 329 -2.51 -15.60 -36.70
C MET A 329 -2.68 -14.34 -37.56
N THR A 330 -2.83 -13.18 -36.92
CA THR A 330 -2.86 -11.90 -37.64
C THR A 330 -1.43 -11.48 -37.97
N ASP A 331 -1.05 -11.55 -39.25
CA ASP A 331 0.29 -11.17 -39.69
C ASP A 331 0.57 -9.69 -39.44
N PHE A 332 1.52 -9.43 -38.55
CA PHE A 332 1.98 -8.09 -38.22
C PHE A 332 3.01 -7.66 -39.27
N GLN A 333 2.61 -6.82 -40.23
CA GLN A 333 3.53 -6.36 -41.28
C GLN A 333 4.63 -5.46 -40.68
N ASP A 334 5.84 -6.00 -40.60
CA ASP A 334 7.02 -5.24 -40.19
C ASP A 334 7.39 -4.21 -41.28
N THR A 335 7.11 -2.95 -40.98
CA THR A 335 7.27 -1.82 -41.91
C THR A 335 8.75 -1.53 -42.25
N ARG A 336 9.71 -2.14 -41.54
CA ARG A 336 11.14 -1.90 -41.72
C ARG A 336 11.75 -2.53 -42.97
N ASN A 337 11.05 -3.42 -43.67
CA ASN A 337 11.58 -4.13 -44.85
C ASN A 337 11.03 -3.63 -46.21
N LYS A 338 10.66 -2.34 -46.29
CA LYS A 338 10.18 -1.72 -47.53
C LYS A 338 11.35 -1.33 -48.44
N LYS A 339 11.91 -2.30 -49.18
CA LYS A 339 12.94 -2.06 -50.20
C LYS A 339 12.51 -0.94 -51.16
N THR A 340 13.40 0.02 -51.39
CA THR A 340 13.25 1.03 -52.45
C THR A 340 13.30 0.34 -53.82
N LYS A 341 12.27 0.55 -54.64
CA LYS A 341 12.33 0.18 -56.06
C LYS A 341 13.13 1.24 -56.82
N HIS A 342 14.33 0.88 -57.26
CA HIS A 342 14.96 1.51 -58.42
C HIS A 342 14.70 0.62 -59.65
N ALA A 343 13.78 1.08 -60.50
CA ALA A 343 13.57 0.73 -61.90
C ALA A 343 12.33 1.51 -62.37
#